data_AF-A0A2T2UH34-F1
#
_entry.id   AF-A0A2T2UH34-F1
#
_cell.length_a   1.000
_cell.length_b   1.000
_cell.length_c   1.000
_cell.angle_alpha   90.00
_cell.angle_beta   90.00
_cell.angle_gamma   90.00
#
_symmetry.space_group_name_H-M   'P 1'
#
loop_
_entity.id
_entity.type
_entity.pdbx_description
1 polymer ?
#
loop_
_entity_poly.entity_id
_entity_poly.type
_entity_poly.pdbx_seq_one_letter_code
_entity_poly.pdbx_strand_id
1 'polypeptide(L)'
;MAQIFPKRANILPILSLVGALLGSVVLIFLVWYYFSPEFTVVGYQPEQPVEYSHRLHAGQLGMDCRYCHNWSENSSHANVPPTQTCMNCHTQVKAQSLRRLKVRQSWA
;
A
#
# COMPACT_ATOMS: atom_id res chain seq x y z
N MET A 1 2.66 45.95 -47.53
CA MET A 1 2.65 44.61 -46.91
C MET A 1 1.22 44.29 -46.47
N ALA A 2 0.65 43.18 -46.91
CA ALA A 2 -0.72 42.82 -46.52
C ALA A 2 -0.77 42.44 -45.04
N GLN A 3 -1.74 42.96 -44.29
CA GLN A 3 -1.92 42.61 -42.89
C GLN A 3 -2.48 41.18 -42.80
N ILE A 4 -1.64 40.24 -42.38
CA ILE A 4 -1.98 38.80 -42.34
C ILE A 4 -2.95 38.49 -41.19
N PHE A 5 -2.83 39.19 -40.05
CA PHE A 5 -3.68 38.97 -38.87
C PHE A 5 -4.63 40.15 -38.59
N PRO A 6 -5.94 39.90 -38.45
CA PRO A 6 -6.89 40.94 -38.06
C PRO A 6 -6.65 41.38 -36.61
N LYS A 7 -7.01 42.61 -36.24
CA LYS A 7 -6.83 43.15 -34.86
C LYS A 7 -7.46 42.27 -33.76
N ARG A 8 -8.51 41.51 -34.09
CA ARG A 8 -9.16 40.54 -33.18
C ARG A 8 -8.25 39.38 -32.79
N ALA A 9 -7.25 39.05 -33.62
CA ALA A 9 -6.29 37.99 -33.33
C ALA A 9 -5.39 38.30 -32.12
N ASN A 10 -5.26 39.57 -31.72
CA ASN A 10 -4.50 39.96 -30.51
C ASN A 10 -5.11 39.43 -29.20
N ILE A 11 -6.38 39.02 -29.23
CA ILE A 11 -7.06 38.43 -28.07
C ILE A 11 -6.61 36.98 -27.84
N LEU A 12 -6.27 36.26 -28.91
CA LEU A 12 -5.95 34.83 -28.84
C LEU A 12 -4.73 34.53 -27.93
N PRO A 13 -3.58 35.22 -28.06
CA PRO A 13 -2.44 34.98 -27.18
C PRO A 13 -2.75 35.23 -25.70
N ILE A 14 -3.58 36.23 -25.40
CA ILE A 14 -3.97 36.57 -24.02
C ILE A 14 -4.86 35.46 -23.43
N LEU A 15 -5.88 35.03 -24.17
CA LEU A 15 -6.75 33.94 -23.73
C LEU A 15 -5.99 32.61 -23.60
N SER A 16 -5.08 32.32 -24.53
CA SER A 16 -4.24 31.13 -24.47
C SER A 16 -3.33 31.14 -23.24
N LEU A 17 -2.70 32.28 -22.93
CA LEU A 17 -1.83 32.40 -21.77
C LEU A 17 -2.61 32.26 -20.46
N VAL A 18 -3.73 32.98 -20.32
CA VAL A 18 -4.57 32.91 -19.11
C VAL A 18 -5.18 31.52 -18.93
N GLY A 19 -5.68 30.94 -20.01
CA GLY A 19 -6.22 29.57 -20.02
C GLY A 19 -5.18 28.53 -19.62
N ALA A 20 -3.94 28.65 -20.13
CA ALA A 20 -2.86 27.74 -19.77
C ALA A 20 -2.45 27.86 -18.30
N LEU A 21 -2.36 29.08 -17.77
CA LEU A 21 -2.01 29.31 -16.38
C LEU A 21 -3.08 28.76 -15.43
N LEU A 22 -4.34 29.11 -15.64
CA LEU A 22 -5.45 28.62 -14.81
C LEU A 22 -5.63 27.10 -14.94
N GLY A 23 -5.53 26.58 -16.17
CA GLY A 23 -5.59 25.15 -16.43
C GLY A 23 -4.48 24.39 -15.70
N SER A 24 -3.25 24.91 -15.68
CA SER A 24 -2.12 24.29 -14.98
C SER A 24 -2.30 24.32 -13.45
N VAL A 25 -2.81 25.43 -12.89
CA VAL A 25 -3.08 25.54 -11.45
C VAL A 25 -4.11 24.48 -11.01
N VAL A 26 -5.19 24.34 -11.76
CA VAL A 26 -6.23 23.34 -11.48
C VAL A 26 -5.67 21.92 -11.65
N LEU A 27 -4.91 21.68 -12.71
CA LEU A 27 -4.30 20.37 -12.96
C LEU A 27 -3.37 19.94 -11.82
N ILE A 28 -2.49 20.85 -11.38
CA ILE A 28 -1.56 20.59 -10.27
C ILE A 28 -2.34 20.27 -8.98
N PHE A 29 -3.38 21.06 -8.68
CA PHE A 29 -4.20 20.85 -7.50
C PHE A 29 -4.88 19.48 -7.50
N LEU A 30 -5.46 19.08 -8.63
CA LEU A 30 -6.14 17.79 -8.75
C LEU A 30 -5.17 16.60 -8.66
N VAL A 31 -4.01 16.68 -9.31
CA VAL A 31 -2.99 15.63 -9.22
C VAL A 31 -2.49 15.49 -7.79
N TRP A 32 -2.21 16.61 -7.14
CA TRP A 32 -1.72 16.64 -5.76
C TRP A 32 -2.74 16.07 -4.77
N TYR A 33 -4.03 16.32 -4.98
CA TYR A 33 -5.08 15.82 -4.10
C TYR A 33 -5.42 14.35 -4.32
N TYR A 34 -5.59 13.92 -5.57
CA TYR A 34 -6.08 12.56 -5.87
C TYR A 34 -5.00 11.49 -5.92
N PHE A 35 -3.73 11.85 -6.11
CA PHE A 35 -2.61 10.91 -5.97
C PHE A 35 -2.02 10.91 -4.56
N SER A 36 -2.72 11.54 -3.62
CA SER A 36 -2.35 11.53 -2.21
C SER A 36 -2.44 10.10 -1.63
N PRO A 37 -1.60 9.76 -0.63
CA PRO A 37 -1.63 8.49 0.14
C PRO A 37 -2.98 8.10 0.73
N GLU A 38 -3.84 9.07 0.98
CA GLU A 38 -5.24 8.88 1.40
C GLU A 38 -6.09 8.18 0.33
N PHE A 39 -5.61 8.14 -0.90
CA PHE A 39 -6.20 7.38 -1.99
C PHE A 39 -5.26 6.30 -2.56
N THR A 40 -4.00 6.20 -2.09
CA THR A 40 -3.01 5.27 -2.68
C THR A 40 -2.49 4.16 -1.76
N VAL A 41 -2.63 4.25 -0.42
CA VAL A 41 -2.22 3.18 0.52
C VAL A 41 -3.19 3.00 1.69
N VAL A 42 -4.49 2.98 1.38
CA VAL A 42 -5.55 2.83 2.37
C VAL A 42 -6.01 1.39 2.49
N GLY A 43 -5.97 0.84 3.71
CA GLY A 43 -6.52 -0.49 3.98
C GLY A 43 -5.94 -1.62 3.13
N TYR A 44 -4.79 -1.40 2.49
CA TYR A 44 -4.17 -2.35 1.58
C TYR A 44 -3.91 -3.68 2.28
N GLN A 45 -4.59 -4.73 1.84
CA GLN A 45 -4.56 -6.07 2.41
C GLN A 45 -4.30 -7.08 1.29
N PRO A 46 -3.03 -7.35 0.94
CA PRO A 46 -2.72 -8.31 -0.11
C PRO A 46 -3.05 -9.74 0.33
N GLU A 47 -3.50 -10.58 -0.62
CA GLU A 47 -3.72 -12.00 -0.37
C GLU A 47 -2.41 -12.65 0.08
N GLN A 48 -2.44 -13.22 1.27
CA GLN A 48 -1.27 -13.85 1.85
C GLN A 48 -1.18 -15.30 1.37
N PRO A 49 0.02 -15.84 1.10
CA PRO A 49 0.19 -17.25 0.74
C PRO A 49 -0.43 -18.20 1.76
N VAL A 50 -0.50 -17.78 3.03
CA VAL A 50 -1.16 -18.45 4.14
C VAL A 50 -2.20 -17.50 4.71
N GLU A 51 -3.39 -17.99 5.03
CA GLU A 51 -4.47 -17.22 5.67
C GLU A 51 -4.13 -16.91 7.14
N TYR A 52 -3.07 -16.16 7.38
CA TYR A 52 -2.68 -15.76 8.71
C TYR A 52 -3.66 -14.70 9.25
N SER A 53 -4.19 -14.94 10.44
CA SER A 53 -5.13 -14.03 11.10
C SER A 53 -4.47 -13.38 12.30
N HIS A 54 -4.07 -12.11 12.18
CA HIS A 54 -3.65 -11.29 13.32
C HIS A 54 -4.78 -11.17 14.36
N ARG A 55 -6.04 -11.09 13.89
CA ARG A 55 -7.23 -11.01 14.77
C ARG A 55 -7.32 -12.21 15.70
N LEU A 56 -7.03 -13.42 15.22
CA LEU A 56 -7.03 -14.61 16.07
C LEU A 56 -5.83 -14.61 17.03
N HIS A 57 -4.61 -14.49 16.50
CA HIS A 57 -3.39 -14.70 17.29
C HIS A 57 -3.12 -13.57 18.29
N ALA A 58 -3.09 -12.32 17.82
CA ALA A 58 -2.85 -11.18 18.70
C ALA A 58 -4.15 -10.73 19.41
N GLY A 59 -5.28 -10.76 18.71
CA GLY A 59 -6.55 -10.25 19.24
C GLY A 59 -7.24 -11.20 20.24
N GLN A 60 -7.54 -12.43 19.82
CA GLN A 60 -8.31 -13.37 20.64
C GLN A 60 -7.44 -14.18 21.60
N LEU A 61 -6.25 -14.60 21.17
CA LEU A 61 -5.32 -15.39 21.99
C LEU A 61 -4.38 -14.53 22.83
N GLY A 62 -4.34 -13.22 22.60
CA GLY A 62 -3.52 -12.29 23.37
C GLY A 62 -2.02 -12.48 23.20
N MET A 63 -1.56 -13.04 22.07
CA MET A 63 -0.13 -13.19 21.80
C MET A 63 0.55 -11.84 21.67
N ASP A 64 1.67 -11.67 22.37
CA ASP A 64 2.52 -10.49 22.23
C ASP A 64 3.08 -10.40 20.80
N CYS A 65 3.06 -9.20 20.21
CA CYS A 65 3.52 -8.96 18.84
C CYS A 65 4.96 -9.43 18.59
N ARG A 66 5.83 -9.36 19.61
CA ARG A 66 7.26 -9.72 19.55
C ARG A 66 7.49 -11.21 19.56
N TYR A 67 6.48 -11.99 19.89
CA TYR A 67 6.56 -13.44 19.73
C TYR A 67 6.84 -13.81 18.26
N CYS A 68 6.20 -13.12 17.33
CA CYS A 68 6.40 -13.32 15.89
C CYS A 68 7.43 -12.35 15.31
N HIS A 69 7.33 -11.07 15.64
CA HIS A 69 8.23 -10.01 15.16
C HIS A 69 9.37 -9.78 16.14
N ASN A 70 10.15 -10.82 16.43
CA ASN A 70 11.15 -10.83 17.51
C ASN A 70 12.29 -9.82 17.34
N TRP A 71 12.55 -9.34 16.12
CA TRP A 71 13.53 -8.28 15.88
C TRP A 71 12.93 -6.88 15.83
N SER A 72 11.63 -6.72 16.11
CA SER A 72 10.98 -5.40 16.07
C SER A 72 11.64 -4.38 17.01
N GLU A 73 12.23 -4.83 18.13
CA GLU A 73 12.91 -3.96 19.10
C GLU A 73 14.40 -3.75 18.81
N ASN A 74 15.01 -4.61 17.97
CA ASN A 74 16.46 -4.70 17.81
C ASN A 74 16.95 -4.48 16.36
N SER A 75 16.04 -4.23 15.40
CA SER A 75 16.35 -4.07 13.97
C SER A 75 15.58 -2.90 13.35
N SER A 76 16.13 -2.31 12.29
CA SER A 76 15.47 -1.27 11.48
C SER A 76 14.31 -1.78 10.64
N HIS A 77 14.17 -3.10 10.51
CA HIS A 77 13.09 -3.75 9.79
C HIS A 77 12.49 -4.85 10.65
N ALA A 78 11.17 -4.78 10.90
CA ALA A 78 10.44 -5.83 11.59
C ALA A 78 10.43 -7.08 10.70
N ASN A 79 11.06 -8.15 11.17
CA ASN A 79 11.13 -9.39 10.41
C ASN A 79 9.73 -10.00 10.26
N VAL A 80 9.50 -10.69 9.14
CA VAL A 80 8.43 -11.69 9.06
C VAL A 80 8.95 -12.93 9.80
N PRO A 81 8.14 -13.59 10.66
CA PRO A 81 8.62 -14.76 11.40
C PRO A 81 9.02 -15.89 10.44
N PRO A 82 10.07 -16.66 10.75
CA PRO A 82 10.36 -17.88 10.03
C PRO A 82 9.29 -18.94 10.30
N THR A 83 9.22 -19.96 9.43
CA THR A 83 8.30 -21.11 9.57
C THR A 83 8.39 -21.78 10.95
N GLN A 84 9.58 -21.79 11.57
CA GLN A 84 9.80 -22.33 12.91
C GLN A 84 8.88 -21.72 13.97
N THR A 85 8.67 -20.39 13.96
CA THR A 85 7.81 -19.71 14.94
C THR A 85 6.37 -20.23 14.87
N CYS A 86 5.87 -20.46 13.66
CA CYS A 86 4.55 -21.06 13.46
C CYS A 86 4.51 -22.47 14.06
N MET A 87 5.54 -23.28 13.80
CA MET A 87 5.59 -24.69 14.17
C MET A 87 5.76 -24.95 15.68
N ASN A 88 6.18 -23.95 16.47
CA ASN A 88 6.22 -24.04 17.94
C ASN A 88 4.89 -24.52 18.54
N CYS A 89 3.76 -24.13 17.96
CA CYS A 89 2.43 -24.61 18.37
C CYS A 89 1.81 -25.54 17.32
N HIS A 90 2.06 -25.27 16.05
CA HIS A 90 1.30 -25.86 14.95
C HIS A 90 1.69 -27.29 14.54
N THR A 91 2.73 -27.84 15.17
CA THR A 91 2.99 -29.29 15.23
C THR A 91 1.87 -30.05 15.94
N GLN A 92 1.17 -29.41 16.90
CA GLN A 92 0.12 -30.04 17.71
C GLN A 92 -1.25 -29.38 17.45
N VAL A 93 -1.29 -28.05 17.41
CA VAL A 93 -2.53 -27.28 17.24
C VAL A 93 -2.92 -27.25 15.77
N LYS A 94 -4.11 -27.77 15.45
CA LYS A 94 -4.66 -27.88 14.08
C LYS A 94 -3.72 -28.60 13.11
N ALA A 95 -2.80 -29.45 13.57
CA ALA A 95 -1.66 -30.01 12.85
C ALA A 95 -1.93 -30.48 11.40
N GLN A 96 -3.09 -31.08 11.13
CA GLN A 96 -3.46 -31.63 9.83
C GLN A 96 -4.33 -30.69 8.96
N SER A 97 -4.63 -29.48 9.45
CA SER A 97 -5.45 -28.51 8.74
C SER A 97 -4.81 -28.08 7.42
N LEU A 98 -5.58 -28.22 6.33
CA LEU A 98 -5.17 -27.85 4.99
C LEU A 98 -4.84 -26.35 4.84
N ARG A 99 -5.43 -25.48 5.66
CA ARG A 99 -5.15 -24.02 5.64
C ARG A 99 -3.69 -23.65 5.94
N ARG A 100 -2.93 -24.58 6.53
CA ARG A 100 -1.50 -24.40 6.85
C ARG A 100 -0.61 -25.34 6.04
N LEU A 101 -1.11 -25.92 4.95
CA LEU A 101 -0.36 -26.86 4.13
C LEU A 101 0.98 -26.26 3.68
N LYS A 102 0.99 -24.99 3.24
CA LYS A 102 2.21 -24.28 2.82
C LYS A 102 3.21 -24.10 3.96
N VAL A 103 2.75 -23.79 5.17
CA VAL A 103 3.61 -23.69 6.36
C VAL A 103 4.25 -25.05 6.66
N ARG A 104 3.47 -26.14 6.60
CA ARG A 104 3.98 -27.49 6.83
C ARG A 104 4.95 -27.94 5.75
N GLN A 105 4.69 -27.62 4.48
CA GLN A 105 5.60 -27.91 3.37
C GLN A 105 6.90 -27.14 3.50
N SER A 106 6.86 -25.88 3.96
CA SER A 106 8.07 -25.09 4.23
C SER A 106 8.89 -25.58 5.43
N TRP A 107 8.32 -26.46 6.27
CA TRP A 107 8.98 -27.00 7.45
C TRP A 107 9.67 -28.35 7.19
N ALA A 108 9.20 -29.09 6.18
CA ALA A 108 9.74 -30.40 5.79
C ALA A 108 11.05 -30.24 5.01
#